data_AF-A0A4Z1EU76-F1
#
_entry.id   AF-A0A4Z1EU76-F1
#
_cell.length_a   1.000
_cell.length_b   1.000
_cell.length_c   1.000
_cell.angle_alpha   90.00
_cell.angle_beta   90.00
_cell.angle_gamma   90.00
#
_symmetry.space_group_name_H-M   'P 1'
#
loop_
_entity.id
_entity.type
_entity.pdbx_description
1 polymer ?
#
loop_
_entity_poly.entity_id
_entity_poly.type
_entity_poly.pdbx_seq_one_letter_code
_entity_poly.pdbx_strand_id
1 'polypeptide(L)'
;MSQVIPTQGVQNNHIEAFEIDFNQYIRERRQDCRSWNQTITGTLSNRIEQCKFAIEKLDKEIEFCDERASSIELDRVSPPDYQGWLLESYEQLLNILYALKAWFRQYQDDYEALRHALSNRDAVTAEEIQRNLEEPSEYGLLNYEEEDRFELEGDWEMEDDSDDGSESGFEDDPEQS
;
A
#
# COMPACT_ATOMS: atom_id res chain seq x y z
N MET A 1 -29.85 28.20 -45.47
CA MET A 1 -29.85 27.96 -44.01
C MET A 1 -29.23 26.59 -43.79
N SER A 2 -27.98 26.54 -43.33
CA SER A 2 -27.27 25.29 -43.03
C SER A 2 -27.21 25.19 -41.52
N GLN A 3 -27.93 24.22 -40.94
CA GLN A 3 -27.86 23.93 -39.52
C GLN A 3 -26.48 23.30 -39.24
N VAL A 4 -25.67 24.03 -38.48
CA VAL A 4 -24.45 23.51 -37.88
C VAL A 4 -24.90 22.62 -36.73
N ILE A 5 -24.69 21.31 -36.85
CA ILE A 5 -24.85 20.38 -35.74
C ILE A 5 -23.75 20.77 -34.74
N PRO A 6 -24.08 21.13 -33.48
CA PRO A 6 -23.05 21.29 -32.48
C PRO A 6 -22.53 19.90 -32.17
N THR A 7 -21.31 19.59 -32.64
CA THR A 7 -20.51 18.52 -32.05
C THR A 7 -20.44 18.81 -30.57
N GLN A 8 -21.20 18.02 -29.79
CA GLN A 8 -21.08 17.92 -28.34
C GLN A 8 -19.60 17.93 -28.01
N GLY A 9 -19.20 18.91 -27.20
CA GLY A 9 -17.84 18.99 -26.68
C GLY A 9 -17.48 17.63 -26.13
N VAL A 10 -16.53 16.98 -26.81
CA VAL A 10 -15.79 15.85 -26.29
C VAL A 10 -15.26 16.35 -24.95
N GLN A 11 -15.89 15.89 -23.87
CA GLN A 11 -15.30 16.05 -22.55
C GLN A 11 -13.98 15.30 -22.65
N ASN A 12 -12.89 16.06 -22.73
CA ASN A 12 -11.54 15.56 -22.54
C ASN A 12 -11.48 15.00 -21.12
N ASN A 13 -11.91 13.75 -20.96
CA ASN A 13 -11.65 12.94 -19.79
C ASN A 13 -10.18 12.51 -19.90
N HIS A 14 -9.26 13.46 -19.66
CA HIS A 14 -7.85 13.11 -19.56
C HIS A 14 -7.69 12.19 -18.37
N ILE A 15 -7.22 10.96 -18.62
CA ILE A 15 -7.02 9.94 -17.60
C ILE A 15 -6.00 10.42 -16.52
N GLU A 16 -5.21 11.45 -16.83
CA GLU A 16 -4.36 12.19 -15.87
C GLU A 16 -5.13 12.68 -14.65
N ALA A 17 -6.45 12.94 -14.76
CA ALA A 17 -7.30 13.31 -13.62
C ALA A 17 -7.60 12.14 -12.65
N PHE A 18 -7.17 10.92 -12.99
CA PHE A 18 -7.22 9.74 -12.14
C PHE A 18 -5.87 9.48 -11.46
N GLU A 19 -4.82 10.20 -11.84
CA GLU A 19 -3.53 10.08 -11.17
C GLU A 19 -3.62 10.69 -9.77
N ILE A 20 -3.26 9.87 -8.79
CA ILE A 20 -3.00 10.29 -7.42
C ILE A 20 -1.55 9.96 -7.11
N ASP A 21 -0.99 10.52 -6.05
CA ASP A 21 0.31 10.07 -5.55
C ASP A 21 0.12 8.69 -4.87
N PHE A 22 0.07 7.63 -5.68
CA PHE A 22 -0.15 6.26 -5.23
C PHE A 22 0.92 5.85 -4.23
N ASN A 23 2.18 6.24 -4.47
CA ASN A 23 3.30 5.92 -3.58
C ASN A 23 3.12 6.55 -2.19
N GLN A 24 2.76 7.84 -2.14
CA GLN A 24 2.46 8.50 -0.87
C GLN A 24 1.26 7.83 -0.19
N TYR A 25 0.18 7.58 -0.92
CA TYR A 25 -1.05 7.05 -0.35
C TYR A 25 -0.87 5.63 0.19
N ILE A 26 -0.20 4.76 -0.57
CA ILE A 26 0.16 3.39 -0.14
C ILE A 26 1.04 3.44 1.10
N ARG A 27 2.05 4.32 1.14
CA ARG A 27 2.92 4.48 2.31
C ARG A 27 2.14 4.93 3.54
N GLU A 28 1.23 5.89 3.39
CA GLU A 28 0.37 6.38 4.47
C GLU A 28 -0.55 5.26 4.99
N ARG A 29 -1.18 4.49 4.10
CA ARG A 29 -2.04 3.36 4.51
C ARG A 29 -1.27 2.24 5.20
N ARG A 30 -0.07 1.94 4.75
CA ARG A 30 0.83 1.01 5.44
C ARG A 30 1.25 1.54 6.81
N GLN A 31 1.50 2.84 6.93
CA GLN A 31 1.80 3.47 8.22
C GLN A 31 0.58 3.46 9.17
N ASP A 32 -0.62 3.65 8.63
CA ASP A 32 -1.86 3.44 9.35
C ASP A 32 -1.86 2.01 9.91
N CYS A 33 -1.63 0.97 9.11
CA CYS A 33 -1.52 -0.42 9.60
C CYS A 33 -0.54 -0.56 10.79
N ARG A 34 0.61 0.11 10.72
CA ARG A 34 1.69 -0.01 11.74
C ARG A 34 1.34 0.64 13.07
N SER A 35 0.68 1.79 13.02
CA SER A 35 0.45 2.63 14.20
C SER A 35 -0.92 2.42 14.82
N TRP A 36 -1.84 1.71 14.16
CA TRP A 36 -3.23 1.76 14.55
C TRP A 36 -3.59 1.09 15.88
N ASN A 37 -2.81 0.10 16.34
CA ASN A 37 -2.92 -0.44 17.70
C ASN A 37 -2.69 0.62 18.79
N GLN A 38 -1.98 1.71 18.45
CA GLN A 38 -1.79 2.86 19.32
C GLN A 38 -2.93 3.88 19.17
N THR A 39 -3.67 3.84 18.06
CA THR A 39 -4.80 4.73 17.75
C THR A 39 -6.07 4.29 18.46
N ILE A 40 -6.33 2.98 18.56
CA ILE A 40 -7.53 2.44 19.24
C ILE A 40 -7.37 2.53 20.77
N THR A 41 -8.02 3.52 21.38
CA THR A 41 -7.82 3.82 22.81
C THR A 41 -9.12 4.11 23.56
N GLY A 42 -9.03 4.12 24.90
CA GLY A 42 -10.15 4.42 25.78
C GLY A 42 -10.99 3.19 26.14
N THR A 43 -12.26 3.43 26.48
CA THR A 43 -13.19 2.39 26.96
C THR A 43 -13.56 1.41 25.85
N LEU A 44 -14.03 0.21 26.21
CA LEU A 44 -14.44 -0.80 25.24
C LEU A 44 -15.48 -0.29 24.23
N SER A 45 -16.45 0.52 24.68
CA SER A 45 -17.45 1.14 23.79
C SER A 45 -16.80 2.11 22.80
N ASN A 46 -15.84 2.93 23.26
CA ASN A 46 -15.12 3.86 22.40
C ASN A 46 -14.29 3.13 21.35
N ARG A 47 -13.63 2.03 21.73
CA ARG A 47 -12.86 1.19 20.79
C ARG A 47 -13.73 0.58 19.70
N ILE A 48 -14.93 0.09 20.05
CA ILE A 48 -15.91 -0.43 19.08
C ILE A 48 -16.36 0.69 18.12
N GLU A 49 -16.67 1.89 18.64
CA GLU A 49 -17.06 3.04 17.83
C GLU A 49 -15.95 3.49 16.88
N GLN A 50 -14.70 3.51 17.34
CA GLN A 50 -13.53 3.83 16.50
C GLN A 50 -13.36 2.82 15.37
N CYS A 51 -13.53 1.51 15.64
CA CYS A 51 -13.49 0.49 14.59
C CYS A 51 -14.60 0.73 13.56
N LYS A 52 -15.83 1.01 14.00
CA LYS A 52 -16.96 1.32 13.10
C LYS A 52 -16.66 2.52 12.20
N PHE A 53 -16.17 3.62 12.78
CA PHE A 53 -15.82 4.82 12.02
C PHE A 53 -14.69 4.55 11.01
N ALA A 54 -13.67 3.79 11.41
CA ALA A 54 -12.57 3.42 10.52
C ALA A 54 -13.07 2.58 9.34
N ILE A 55 -13.95 1.61 9.59
CA ILE A 55 -14.55 0.78 8.52
C ILE A 55 -15.38 1.63 7.56
N GLU A 56 -16.23 2.54 8.06
CA GLU A 56 -17.02 3.43 7.21
C GLU A 56 -16.16 4.35 6.35
N LYS A 57 -15.00 4.78 6.86
CA LYS A 57 -14.03 5.56 6.09
C LYS A 57 -13.40 4.71 4.98
N LEU A 58 -12.97 3.49 5.31
CA LEU A 58 -12.38 2.56 4.34
C LEU A 58 -13.39 2.16 3.26
N ASP A 59 -14.67 1.96 3.61
CA ASP A 59 -15.72 1.64 2.64
C ASP A 59 -15.84 2.71 1.55
N LYS A 60 -15.79 4.00 1.94
CA LYS A 60 -15.83 5.11 0.98
C LYS A 60 -14.57 5.20 0.12
N GLU A 61 -13.42 4.91 0.69
CA GLU A 61 -12.15 4.91 -0.06
C GLU A 61 -12.09 3.76 -1.06
N ILE A 62 -12.59 2.59 -0.69
CA ILE A 62 -12.72 1.43 -1.57
C ILE A 62 -13.68 1.74 -2.72
N GLU A 63 -14.88 2.25 -2.42
CA GLU A 63 -15.87 2.63 -3.43
C GLU A 63 -15.28 3.65 -4.42
N PHE A 64 -14.56 4.65 -3.92
CA PHE A 64 -13.85 5.61 -4.77
C PHE A 64 -12.82 4.94 -5.69
N CYS A 65 -12.01 4.01 -5.17
CA CYS A 65 -11.01 3.31 -5.96
C CYS A 65 -11.66 2.41 -7.03
N ASP A 66 -12.73 1.68 -6.68
CA ASP A 66 -13.48 0.82 -7.60
C ASP A 66 -14.13 1.63 -8.74
N GLU A 67 -14.74 2.78 -8.42
CA GLU A 67 -15.31 3.70 -9.42
C GLU A 67 -14.23 4.25 -10.38
N ARG A 68 -13.06 4.57 -9.83
CA ARG A 68 -11.92 5.07 -10.61
C ARG A 68 -11.35 4.01 -11.52
N ALA A 69 -11.11 2.80 -11.02
CA ALA A 69 -10.66 1.66 -11.82
C ALA A 69 -11.65 1.35 -12.94
N SER A 70 -12.94 1.28 -12.64
CA SER A 70 -14.00 1.06 -13.64
C SER A 70 -14.01 2.14 -14.73
N SER A 71 -13.78 3.40 -14.36
CA SER A 71 -13.70 4.51 -15.31
C SER A 71 -12.47 4.42 -16.21
N ILE A 72 -11.34 3.96 -15.66
CA ILE A 72 -10.10 3.71 -16.40
C ILE A 72 -10.29 2.58 -17.41
N GLU A 73 -10.93 1.46 -17.03
CA GLU A 73 -11.19 0.33 -17.95
C GLU A 73 -12.05 0.72 -19.15
N LEU A 74 -12.96 1.68 -18.96
CA LEU A 74 -13.84 2.19 -20.01
C LEU A 74 -13.17 3.25 -20.89
N ASP A 75 -12.01 3.77 -20.49
CA ASP A 75 -11.26 4.71 -21.32
C ASP A 75 -10.66 3.99 -22.54
N ARG A 76 -10.88 4.60 -23.70
CA ARG A 76 -10.42 4.11 -25.01
C ARG A 76 -9.45 5.08 -25.68
N VAL A 77 -9.15 6.19 -25.02
CA VAL A 77 -8.35 7.28 -25.58
C VAL A 77 -6.91 7.18 -25.13
N SER A 78 -6.65 6.75 -23.89
CA SER A 78 -5.30 6.70 -23.34
C SER A 78 -4.46 5.53 -23.87
N PRO A 79 -3.13 5.65 -23.85
CA PRO A 79 -2.23 4.56 -24.21
C PRO A 79 -2.48 3.31 -23.33
N PRO A 80 -2.56 2.10 -23.91
CA PRO A 80 -2.79 0.87 -23.15
C PRO A 80 -1.82 0.64 -22.00
N ASP A 81 -0.53 0.99 -22.18
CA ASP A 81 0.49 0.81 -21.15
C ASP A 81 0.23 1.72 -19.93
N TYR A 82 -0.20 2.96 -20.16
CA TYR A 82 -0.54 3.90 -19.08
C TYR A 82 -1.84 3.51 -18.37
N GLN A 83 -2.83 3.02 -19.13
CA GLN A 83 -4.06 2.44 -18.58
C GLN A 83 -3.75 1.24 -17.68
N GLY A 84 -2.87 0.34 -18.13
CA GLY A 84 -2.42 -0.82 -17.36
C GLY A 84 -1.75 -0.43 -16.05
N TRP A 85 -0.81 0.52 -16.10
CA TRP A 85 -0.13 1.03 -14.92
C TRP A 85 -1.09 1.65 -13.88
N LEU A 86 -2.07 2.44 -14.33
CA LEU A 86 -3.07 3.01 -13.44
C LEU A 86 -3.95 1.94 -12.78
N LEU A 87 -4.40 0.94 -13.55
CA LEU A 87 -5.22 -0.16 -13.02
C LEU A 87 -4.45 -0.98 -11.99
N GLU A 88 -3.19 -1.31 -12.27
CA GLU A 88 -2.32 -2.03 -11.33
C GLU A 88 -2.11 -1.21 -10.04
N SER A 89 -1.92 0.11 -10.16
CA SER A 89 -1.76 0.99 -9.00
C SER A 89 -3.02 1.06 -8.12
N TYR A 90 -4.21 1.11 -8.75
CA TYR A 90 -5.48 1.05 -8.03
C TYR A 90 -5.74 -0.32 -7.40
N GLU A 91 -5.36 -1.41 -8.07
CA GLU A 91 -5.47 -2.77 -7.53
C GLU A 91 -4.59 -2.94 -6.28
N GLN A 92 -3.33 -2.49 -6.32
CA GLN A 92 -2.44 -2.50 -5.16
C GLN A 92 -3.02 -1.72 -3.99
N LEU A 93 -3.59 -0.54 -4.25
CA LEU A 93 -4.24 0.26 -3.22
C LEU A 93 -5.47 -0.46 -2.63
N LEU A 94 -6.34 -1.01 -3.49
CA LEU A 94 -7.52 -1.76 -3.07
C LEU A 94 -7.15 -2.94 -2.16
N ASN A 95 -6.10 -3.70 -2.52
CA ASN A 95 -5.62 -4.81 -1.69
C ASN A 95 -5.26 -4.36 -0.27
N ILE A 96 -4.59 -3.22 -0.13
CA ILE A 96 -4.23 -2.66 1.19
C ILE A 96 -5.50 -2.21 1.94
N LEU A 97 -6.42 -1.52 1.27
CA LEU A 97 -7.66 -1.03 1.88
C LEU A 97 -8.57 -2.18 2.35
N TYR A 98 -8.70 -3.25 1.56
CA TYR A 98 -9.46 -4.44 1.93
C TYR A 98 -8.84 -5.18 3.10
N ALA A 99 -7.51 -5.32 3.13
CA ALA A 99 -6.80 -5.92 4.26
C ALA A 99 -7.01 -5.11 5.56
N LEU A 100 -6.88 -3.79 5.48
CA LEU A 100 -7.17 -2.87 6.59
C LEU A 100 -8.61 -3.01 7.08
N LYS A 101 -9.58 -3.07 6.17
CA LYS A 101 -10.99 -3.20 6.54
C LYS A 101 -11.27 -4.53 7.25
N ALA A 102 -10.74 -5.64 6.74
CA ALA A 102 -10.87 -6.95 7.37
C ALA A 102 -10.28 -6.93 8.79
N TRP A 103 -9.14 -6.28 8.95
CA TRP A 103 -8.48 -6.10 10.23
C TRP A 103 -9.34 -5.34 11.25
N PHE A 104 -9.96 -4.22 10.85
CA PHE A 104 -10.88 -3.50 11.73
C PHE A 104 -12.13 -4.28 12.10
N ARG A 105 -12.66 -5.07 11.16
CA ARG A 105 -13.80 -5.94 11.41
C ARG A 105 -13.48 -6.97 12.49
N GLN A 106 -12.31 -7.60 12.39
CA GLN A 106 -11.85 -8.55 13.41
C GLN A 106 -11.76 -7.90 14.80
N TYR A 107 -11.12 -6.74 14.92
CA TYR A 107 -11.05 -6.02 16.21
C TYR A 107 -12.42 -5.61 16.73
N GLN A 108 -13.32 -5.15 15.85
CA GLN A 108 -14.69 -4.81 16.24
C GLN A 108 -15.39 -6.05 16.83
N ASP A 109 -15.30 -7.18 16.16
CA ASP A 109 -15.94 -8.44 16.58
C ASP A 109 -15.35 -8.92 17.92
N ASP A 110 -14.04 -8.85 18.10
CA ASP A 110 -13.35 -9.22 19.34
C ASP A 110 -13.74 -8.31 20.51
N TYR A 111 -13.84 -6.99 20.28
CA TYR A 111 -14.32 -6.05 21.30
C TYR A 111 -15.80 -6.27 21.65
N GLU A 112 -16.65 -6.59 20.67
CA GLU A 112 -18.04 -6.93 20.90
C GLU A 112 -18.17 -8.26 21.68
N ALA A 113 -17.36 -9.27 21.34
CA ALA A 113 -17.28 -10.54 22.06
C ALA A 113 -16.83 -10.33 23.51
N LEU A 114 -15.79 -9.52 23.74
CA LEU A 114 -15.33 -9.14 25.08
C LEU A 114 -16.45 -8.46 25.87
N ARG A 115 -17.19 -7.54 25.25
CA ARG A 115 -18.32 -6.84 25.89
C ARG A 115 -19.39 -7.84 26.32
N HIS A 116 -19.68 -8.84 25.48
CA HIS A 116 -20.63 -9.90 25.80
C HIS A 116 -20.14 -10.80 26.94
N ALA A 117 -18.88 -11.24 26.94
CA ALA A 117 -18.30 -12.06 28.00
C ALA A 117 -18.35 -11.34 29.36
N LEU A 118 -17.95 -10.07 29.40
CA LEU A 118 -18.03 -9.22 30.59
C LEU A 118 -19.47 -9.06 31.08
N SER A 119 -20.43 -8.85 30.18
CA SER A 119 -21.85 -8.76 30.52
C SER A 119 -22.39 -10.05 31.14
N ASN A 120 -21.89 -11.20 30.70
CA ASN A 120 -22.28 -12.53 31.19
C ASN A 120 -21.49 -12.97 32.44
N ARG A 121 -20.52 -12.15 32.89
CA ARG A 121 -19.58 -12.49 33.97
C ARG A 121 -18.73 -13.73 33.68
N ASP A 122 -18.48 -14.00 32.40
CA ASP A 122 -17.59 -15.07 31.95
C ASP A 122 -16.14 -14.55 31.95
N ALA A 123 -15.49 -14.67 33.11
CA ALA A 123 -14.13 -14.16 33.30
C ALA A 123 -13.09 -14.91 32.47
N VAL A 124 -13.27 -16.22 32.26
CA VAL A 124 -12.30 -17.05 31.54
C VAL A 124 -12.25 -16.62 30.07
N THR A 125 -13.42 -16.52 29.43
CA THR A 125 -13.49 -16.07 28.03
C THR A 125 -13.09 -14.61 27.89
N ALA A 126 -13.44 -13.74 28.83
CA ALA A 126 -13.02 -12.33 28.79
C ALA A 126 -11.49 -12.17 28.86
N GLU A 127 -10.82 -12.92 29.75
CA GLU A 127 -9.35 -12.90 29.88
C GLU A 127 -8.64 -13.46 28.64
N GLU A 128 -9.19 -14.51 28.03
CA GLU A 128 -8.65 -15.10 26.79
C GLU A 128 -8.74 -14.12 25.63
N ILE A 129 -9.91 -13.52 25.40
CA ILE A 129 -10.09 -12.52 24.33
C ILE A 129 -9.18 -11.31 24.58
N GLN A 130 -9.08 -10.85 25.82
CA GLN A 130 -8.23 -9.70 26.15
C GLN A 130 -6.75 -9.98 25.89
N ARG A 131 -6.27 -11.21 26.17
CA ARG A 131 -4.90 -11.62 25.83
C ARG A 131 -4.66 -11.62 24.32
N ASN A 132 -5.59 -12.18 23.54
CA ASN A 132 -5.47 -12.22 22.08
C ASN A 132 -5.49 -10.83 21.46
N LEU A 133 -6.26 -9.90 22.05
CA LEU A 133 -6.29 -8.49 21.63
C LEU A 133 -4.98 -7.73 21.91
N GLU A 134 -4.17 -8.21 22.85
CA GLU A 134 -2.84 -7.67 23.18
C GLU A 134 -1.74 -8.23 22.27
N GLU A 135 -2.01 -9.32 21.54
CA GLU A 135 -1.09 -9.84 20.52
C GLU A 135 -1.14 -8.97 19.24
N PRO A 136 0.02 -8.65 18.64
CA PRO A 136 0.04 -7.95 17.36
C PRO A 136 -0.67 -8.79 16.29
N SER A 137 -1.54 -8.16 15.50
CA SER A 137 -2.21 -8.89 14.44
C SER A 137 -1.22 -9.33 13.35
N GLU A 138 -1.51 -10.47 12.74
CA GLU A 138 -0.81 -10.97 11.55
C GLU A 138 -0.90 -9.99 10.37
N TYR A 139 -2.01 -9.25 10.25
CA TYR A 139 -2.19 -8.22 9.22
C TYR A 139 -1.29 -6.98 9.40
N GLY A 140 -0.84 -6.72 10.63
CA GLY A 140 0.19 -5.72 10.90
C GLY A 140 1.59 -6.15 10.44
N LEU A 141 1.76 -7.44 10.08
CA LEU A 141 3.02 -8.09 9.70
C LEU A 141 3.14 -8.46 8.21
N LEU A 142 2.02 -8.54 7.47
CA LEU A 142 1.97 -9.18 6.15
C LEU A 142 2.76 -8.50 5.01
N ASN A 143 3.50 -7.42 5.21
CA ASN A 143 4.26 -6.75 4.13
C ASN A 143 5.70 -6.34 4.49
N TYR A 144 6.31 -6.90 5.55
CA TYR A 144 7.67 -6.49 5.94
C TYR A 144 8.79 -7.12 5.10
N GLU A 145 8.61 -8.33 4.57
CA GLU A 145 9.75 -9.07 3.99
C GLU A 145 9.91 -8.92 2.47
N GLU A 146 8.89 -8.43 1.75
CA GLU A 146 8.96 -8.34 0.29
C GLU A 146 9.52 -7.01 -0.25
N GLU A 147 9.47 -5.90 0.49
CA GLU A 147 9.85 -4.57 -0.05
C GLU A 147 11.17 -3.98 0.44
N ASP A 148 11.74 -4.42 1.56
CA ASP A 148 13.13 -4.06 1.91
C ASP A 148 14.13 -4.63 0.86
N ARG A 149 13.65 -5.56 0.02
CA ARG A 149 14.36 -6.08 -1.14
C ARG A 149 14.26 -5.16 -2.37
N PHE A 150 13.14 -4.48 -2.59
CA PHE A 150 12.95 -3.60 -3.75
C PHE A 150 13.61 -2.22 -3.59
N GLU A 151 13.82 -1.74 -2.35
CA GLU A 151 14.59 -0.51 -2.10
C GLU A 151 16.12 -0.73 -2.17
N LEU A 152 16.61 -1.98 -2.17
CA LEU A 152 18.06 -2.27 -2.14
C LEU A 152 18.65 -2.71 -3.50
N GLU A 153 17.83 -3.09 -4.48
CA GLU A 153 18.29 -3.55 -5.81
C GLU A 153 18.37 -2.42 -6.86
N GLY A 154 18.32 -1.16 -6.42
CA GLY A 154 18.57 0.01 -7.26
C GLY A 154 20.01 0.53 -7.11
N ASP A 155 20.87 0.09 -8.03
CA ASP A 155 22.04 0.83 -8.51
C ASP A 155 23.34 0.79 -7.67
N TRP A 156 24.18 -0.22 -7.93
CA TRP A 156 25.65 -0.09 -7.96
C TRP A 156 26.23 -1.06 -9.00
N GLU A 157 26.03 -0.79 -10.28
CA GLU A 157 26.96 -1.28 -11.31
C GLU A 157 28.31 -0.56 -11.11
N MET A 158 29.15 -1.11 -10.23
CA MET A 158 30.57 -0.79 -10.21
C MET A 158 31.19 -1.47 -11.43
N GLU A 159 31.41 -0.71 -12.51
CA GLU A 159 32.32 -1.12 -13.58
C GLU A 159 33.69 -1.41 -12.96
N ASP A 160 34.02 -2.69 -12.86
CA ASP A 160 35.33 -3.23 -12.48
C ASP A 160 36.28 -3.07 -13.67
N ASP A 161 36.80 -1.85 -13.87
CA ASP A 161 37.91 -1.60 -14.78
C ASP A 161 39.24 -1.82 -14.03
N SER A 162 39.54 -3.08 -13.75
CA SER A 162 40.87 -3.54 -13.37
C SER A 162 41.71 -3.84 -14.62
N ASP A 163 42.39 -2.82 -15.14
CA ASP A 163 43.41 -2.99 -16.18
C ASP A 163 44.79 -3.22 -15.53
N ASP A 164 45.04 -4.49 -15.15
CA ASP A 164 46.35 -5.03 -14.78
C ASP A 164 47.20 -5.25 -16.04
N GLY A 165 47.88 -4.19 -16.47
CA GLY A 165 48.91 -4.21 -17.50
C GLY A 165 50.31 -4.35 -16.92
N SER A 166 50.58 -5.47 -16.23
CA SER A 166 51.94 -5.85 -15.85
C SER A 166 52.76 -6.27 -17.09
N GLU A 167 53.76 -5.47 -17.50
CA GLU A 167 54.86 -5.96 -18.34
C GLU A 167 56.22 -5.70 -17.67
N SER A 168 56.84 -6.79 -17.26
CA SER A 168 58.17 -6.85 -16.70
C SER A 168 59.21 -7.12 -17.80
N GLY A 169 60.37 -6.48 -17.72
CA GLY A 169 61.63 -7.16 -18.08
C GLY A 169 62.60 -6.40 -18.98
N PHE A 170 63.72 -6.01 -18.37
CA PHE A 170 65.11 -6.07 -18.86
C PHE A 170 65.43 -5.67 -20.30
N GLU A 171 66.27 -4.63 -20.48
CA GLU A 171 67.53 -4.63 -21.27
C GLU A 171 68.43 -3.50 -20.71
N ASP A 172 69.47 -3.84 -19.95
CA ASP A 172 70.87 -3.97 -20.36
C ASP A 172 71.64 -2.64 -20.55
N ASP A 173 72.52 -2.39 -19.59
CA ASP A 173 73.61 -1.43 -19.59
C ASP A 173 74.76 -1.93 -20.50
N PRO A 174 75.31 -1.11 -21.40
CA PRO A 174 76.64 -1.33 -21.92
C PRO A 174 77.60 -0.22 -21.49
N GLU A 175 78.44 -0.61 -20.53
CA GLU A 175 79.83 -0.27 -20.33
C GLU A 175 80.58 0.62 -21.37
N GLN A 176 81.35 1.56 -20.79
CA GLN A 176 82.76 1.92 -21.09
C GLN A 176 83.07 2.76 -22.36
N SER A 177 83.37 4.05 -22.14
CA SER A 177 84.72 4.66 -22.33
C SER A 177 84.79 6.08 -21.78
#